data_AF-A0A238GX47-F1
#
_entry.id   AF-A0A238GX47-F1
#
_cell.length_a   1.000
_cell.length_b   1.000
_cell.length_c   1.000
_cell.angle_alpha   90.00
_cell.angle_beta   90.00
_cell.angle_gamma   90.00
#
_symmetry.space_group_name_H-M   'P 1'
#
loop_
_entity.id
_entity.type
_entity.pdbx_description
1 polymer ?
#
loop_
_entity_poly.entity_id
_entity_poly.type
_entity_poly.pdbx_seq_one_letter_code
_entity_poly.pdbx_strand_id
1 'polypeptide(L)'
;MNYPNLPNSALEITEQPGVKEITNELLKQLQNALKGNHLFTEQVELSLKGIVRILEVLLSLDFFKNANEIDSSLRNSIEWLTNAGESLKLKMKEYERFFNDFNTSMHANEQEVTNTLNANTENIKSEIKKLENQLIEEARMLLTSYQIFLNQARDNANHQITENKTQSLEAITQAKNNANNEISTNKTQAINNINEAKKRSLSKH
;
A
#
# COMPACT_ATOMS: atom_id res chain seq x y z
N MET A 1 4.95 -10.27 7.79
CA MET A 1 3.47 -10.42 7.96
C MET A 1 3.10 -11.79 8.50
N ASN A 2 2.90 -11.92 9.82
CA ASN A 2 2.41 -13.13 10.48
C ASN A 2 1.11 -12.82 11.20
N TYR A 3 0.02 -13.56 10.94
CA TYR A 3 -1.26 -13.34 11.61
C TYR A 3 -1.63 -14.53 12.50
N PRO A 4 -2.24 -14.30 13.67
CA PRO A 4 -2.77 -15.39 14.47
C PRO A 4 -3.96 -16.06 13.77
N ASN A 5 -4.14 -17.36 14.02
CA ASN A 5 -5.29 -18.10 13.51
C ASN A 5 -6.56 -17.68 14.27
N LEU A 6 -7.68 -17.63 13.55
CA LEU A 6 -8.99 -17.34 14.14
C LEU A 6 -9.38 -18.42 15.17
N PRO A 7 -9.95 -18.03 16.32
CA PRO A 7 -10.58 -18.98 17.23
C PRO A 7 -11.75 -19.70 16.54
N ASN A 8 -11.96 -20.97 16.87
CA ASN A 8 -13.16 -21.72 16.45
C ASN A 8 -14.43 -20.96 16.90
N SER A 9 -15.51 -20.93 16.14
CA SER A 9 -16.75 -20.21 16.52
C SER A 9 -17.77 -21.06 17.28
N ALA A 10 -17.55 -22.38 17.40
CA ALA A 10 -18.48 -23.29 18.07
C ALA A 10 -18.58 -23.02 19.58
N LEU A 11 -19.82 -22.96 20.09
CA LEU A 11 -20.15 -22.97 21.52
C LEU A 11 -20.68 -24.37 21.88
N GLU A 12 -20.01 -25.06 22.78
CA GLU A 12 -20.48 -26.37 23.29
C GLU A 12 -21.58 -26.16 24.32
N ILE A 13 -22.81 -25.90 23.85
CA ILE A 13 -24.00 -25.78 24.71
C ILE A 13 -24.86 -27.02 24.48
N THR A 14 -25.19 -27.74 25.56
CA THR A 14 -26.08 -28.91 25.51
C THR A 14 -27.53 -28.48 25.24
N GLU A 15 -28.39 -29.41 24.78
CA GLU A 15 -29.80 -29.08 24.51
C GLU A 15 -30.53 -28.58 25.77
N GLN A 16 -31.36 -27.55 25.62
CA GLN A 16 -32.13 -26.94 26.70
C GLN A 16 -33.16 -27.94 27.27
N PRO A 17 -33.29 -28.09 28.60
CA PRO A 17 -34.32 -28.94 29.19
C PRO A 17 -35.74 -28.37 28.94
N GLY A 18 -36.67 -29.22 28.48
CA GLY A 18 -38.05 -28.85 28.15
C GLY A 18 -38.97 -28.68 29.37
N VAL A 19 -39.84 -27.66 29.35
CA VAL A 19 -40.83 -27.35 30.40
C VAL A 19 -42.20 -27.93 30.03
N LYS A 20 -42.89 -28.62 30.96
CA LYS A 20 -44.25 -29.16 30.75
C LYS A 20 -45.33 -28.23 31.30
N GLU A 21 -46.35 -27.93 30.49
CA GLU A 21 -47.56 -27.18 30.83
C GLU A 21 -48.71 -28.13 31.24
N ILE A 22 -49.48 -27.82 32.30
CA ILE A 22 -50.67 -28.61 32.71
C ILE A 22 -51.85 -27.67 32.99
N THR A 23 -52.99 -27.88 32.31
CA THR A 23 -54.25 -27.08 32.38
C THR A 23 -55.41 -27.86 33.05
N ASN A 24 -56.38 -27.13 33.63
CA ASN A 24 -57.17 -27.53 34.80
C ASN A 24 -58.64 -27.93 34.49
N GLU A 25 -58.90 -29.23 34.32
CA GLU A 25 -60.21 -29.80 33.92
C GLU A 25 -61.14 -30.13 35.11
N LEU A 26 -60.66 -29.89 36.34
CA LEU A 26 -61.31 -30.26 37.59
C LEU A 26 -62.50 -29.35 37.96
N LEU A 27 -62.42 -28.07 37.56
CA LEU A 27 -63.43 -27.04 37.87
C LEU A 27 -64.81 -27.33 37.26
N LYS A 28 -64.84 -28.03 36.12
CA LYS A 28 -66.07 -28.36 35.39
C LYS A 28 -66.89 -29.45 36.05
N GLN A 29 -66.24 -30.39 36.75
CA GLN A 29 -66.90 -31.54 37.35
C GLN A 29 -67.50 -31.22 38.72
N LEU A 30 -66.86 -30.29 39.45
CA LEU A 30 -67.34 -29.80 40.74
C LEU A 30 -68.72 -29.12 40.64
N GLN A 31 -69.00 -28.49 39.50
CA GLN A 31 -70.22 -27.71 39.28
C GLN A 31 -71.47 -28.60 39.08
N ASN A 32 -71.31 -29.87 38.71
CA ASN A 32 -72.42 -30.78 38.42
C ASN A 32 -72.93 -31.57 39.64
N ALA A 33 -72.13 -31.68 40.71
CA ALA A 33 -72.42 -32.60 41.82
C ALA A 33 -73.38 -32.05 42.90
N LEU A 34 -73.73 -30.76 42.87
CA LEU A 34 -74.41 -30.05 43.98
C LEU A 34 -75.91 -29.78 43.76
N LYS A 35 -76.74 -30.78 43.41
CA LYS A 35 -78.22 -30.64 43.32
C LYS A 35 -79.02 -31.77 44.02
N GLY A 36 -79.41 -31.59 45.30
CA GLY A 36 -80.74 -31.98 45.84
C GLY A 36 -80.89 -32.98 47.03
N ASN A 37 -81.77 -32.62 47.99
CA ASN A 37 -82.41 -33.33 49.14
C ASN A 37 -81.69 -33.41 50.50
N HIS A 38 -82.45 -33.43 51.63
CA HIS A 38 -82.11 -32.81 52.95
C HIS A 38 -82.10 -33.67 54.27
N LEU A 39 -82.31 -35.01 54.29
CA LEU A 39 -82.18 -35.85 55.54
C LEU A 39 -81.44 -37.21 55.42
N PHE A 40 -81.30 -37.78 54.21
CA PHE A 40 -80.16 -38.63 53.82
C PHE A 40 -78.84 -37.83 53.85
N THR A 41 -79.01 -36.52 53.85
CA THR A 41 -78.04 -35.45 53.66
C THR A 41 -77.12 -35.32 54.82
N GLU A 42 -77.52 -35.53 56.06
CA GLU A 42 -76.62 -35.28 57.19
C GLU A 42 -75.55 -36.38 57.33
N GLN A 43 -75.94 -37.65 57.13
CA GLN A 43 -75.00 -38.78 57.06
C GLN A 43 -74.18 -38.78 55.77
N VAL A 44 -74.80 -38.43 54.64
CA VAL A 44 -74.08 -38.23 53.38
C VAL A 44 -73.19 -37.00 53.46
N GLU A 45 -73.54 -35.95 54.19
CA GLU A 45 -72.76 -34.72 54.37
C GLU A 45 -71.56 -34.99 55.26
N LEU A 46 -71.68 -35.76 56.33
CA LEU A 46 -70.53 -36.20 57.12
C LEU A 46 -69.59 -37.10 56.31
N SER A 47 -70.14 -38.03 55.53
CA SER A 47 -69.36 -38.92 54.66
C SER A 47 -68.70 -38.14 53.50
N LEU A 48 -69.42 -37.19 52.90
CA LEU A 48 -68.93 -36.28 51.86
C LEU A 48 -67.92 -35.29 52.43
N LYS A 49 -68.07 -34.82 53.66
CA LYS A 49 -67.10 -33.96 54.33
C LYS A 49 -65.79 -34.72 54.61
N GLY A 50 -65.90 -36.00 54.95
CA GLY A 50 -64.75 -36.92 55.00
C GLY A 50 -64.08 -37.10 53.63
N ILE A 51 -64.87 -37.34 52.58
CA ILE A 51 -64.37 -37.46 51.19
C ILE A 51 -63.76 -36.14 50.69
N VAL A 52 -64.37 -34.99 50.99
CA VAL A 52 -63.87 -33.64 50.67
C VAL A 52 -62.54 -33.41 51.36
N ARG A 53 -62.39 -33.82 52.64
CA ARG A 53 -61.11 -33.73 53.35
C ARG A 53 -60.03 -34.60 52.70
N ILE A 54 -60.38 -35.81 52.25
CA ILE A 54 -59.46 -36.70 51.52
C ILE A 54 -59.11 -36.12 50.15
N LEU A 55 -60.06 -35.52 49.43
CA LEU A 55 -59.84 -34.84 48.16
C LEU A 55 -58.98 -33.59 48.32
N GLU A 56 -59.17 -32.80 49.38
CA GLU A 56 -58.31 -31.67 49.74
C GLU A 56 -56.86 -32.13 49.98
N VAL A 57 -56.68 -33.27 50.66
CA VAL A 57 -55.36 -33.88 50.88
C VAL A 57 -54.75 -34.39 49.57
N LEU A 58 -55.51 -35.08 48.72
CA LEU A 58 -55.02 -35.56 47.42
C LEU A 58 -54.68 -34.41 46.45
N LEU A 59 -55.49 -33.34 46.44
CA LEU A 59 -55.20 -32.12 45.69
C LEU A 59 -53.96 -31.41 46.21
N SER A 60 -53.76 -31.40 47.53
CA SER A 60 -52.52 -30.88 48.10
C SER A 60 -51.32 -31.74 47.71
N LEU A 61 -51.46 -33.07 47.65
CA LEU A 61 -50.40 -33.98 47.19
C LEU A 61 -50.04 -33.78 45.72
N ASP A 62 -51.01 -33.60 44.83
CA ASP A 62 -50.76 -33.26 43.41
C ASP A 62 -50.14 -31.86 43.26
N PHE A 63 -50.57 -30.88 44.08
CA PHE A 63 -49.93 -29.56 44.15
C PHE A 63 -48.45 -29.67 44.56
N PHE A 64 -48.15 -30.46 45.60
CA PHE A 64 -46.76 -30.68 46.03
C PHE A 64 -45.94 -31.47 45.01
N LYS A 65 -46.55 -32.41 44.28
CA LYS A 65 -45.89 -33.13 43.18
C LYS A 65 -45.53 -32.18 42.03
N ASN A 66 -46.47 -31.35 41.60
CA ASN A 66 -46.23 -30.32 40.58
C ASN A 66 -45.17 -29.31 41.04
N ALA A 67 -45.19 -28.90 42.31
CA ALA A 67 -44.17 -28.01 42.86
C ALA A 67 -42.77 -28.64 42.86
N ASN A 68 -42.65 -29.93 43.19
CA ASN A 68 -41.37 -30.65 43.14
C ASN A 68 -40.86 -30.87 41.71
N GLU A 69 -41.74 -31.15 40.75
CA GLU A 69 -41.37 -31.24 39.33
C GLU A 69 -40.92 -29.89 38.78
N ILE A 70 -41.59 -28.80 39.17
CA ILE A 70 -41.18 -27.42 38.85
C ILE A 70 -39.81 -27.09 39.49
N ASP A 71 -39.59 -27.39 40.77
CA ASP A 71 -38.30 -27.17 41.45
C ASP A 71 -37.16 -27.93 40.76
N SER A 72 -37.38 -29.19 40.40
CA SER A 72 -36.40 -29.99 39.65
C SER A 72 -36.10 -29.41 38.26
N SER A 73 -37.14 -29.00 37.52
CA SER A 73 -36.97 -28.35 36.20
C SER A 73 -36.22 -27.02 36.29
N LEU A 74 -36.49 -26.22 37.32
CA LEU A 74 -35.81 -24.95 37.56
C LEU A 74 -34.33 -25.17 37.95
N ARG A 75 -34.02 -26.15 38.81
CA ARG A 75 -32.63 -26.52 39.14
C ARG A 75 -31.85 -26.93 37.90
N ASN A 76 -32.42 -27.79 37.06
CA ASN A 76 -31.80 -28.21 35.80
C ASN A 76 -31.58 -27.03 34.84
N SER A 77 -32.53 -26.10 34.77
CA SER A 77 -32.42 -24.90 33.94
C SER A 77 -31.33 -23.94 34.45
N ILE A 78 -31.22 -23.78 35.77
CA ILE A 78 -30.16 -22.96 36.40
C ILE A 78 -28.79 -23.57 36.12
N GLU A 79 -28.65 -24.89 36.30
CA GLU A 79 -27.38 -25.59 36.02
C GLU A 79 -26.97 -25.47 34.55
N TRP A 80 -27.91 -25.66 33.62
CA TRP A 80 -27.67 -25.45 32.19
C TRP A 80 -27.23 -24.01 31.87
N LEU A 81 -27.93 -23.01 32.42
CA LEU A 81 -27.58 -21.59 32.25
C LEU A 81 -26.19 -21.27 32.82
N THR A 82 -25.84 -21.85 33.97
CA THR A 82 -24.49 -21.71 34.56
C THR A 82 -23.44 -22.29 33.62
N ASN A 83 -23.61 -23.51 33.13
CA ASN A 83 -22.66 -24.16 32.22
C ASN A 83 -22.53 -23.42 30.87
N ALA A 84 -23.65 -22.95 30.31
CA ALA A 84 -23.64 -22.14 29.09
C ALA A 84 -22.96 -20.78 29.32
N GLY A 85 -23.19 -20.14 30.47
CA GLY A 85 -22.54 -18.90 30.87
C GLY A 85 -21.02 -19.06 31.06
N GLU A 86 -20.57 -20.17 31.65
CA GLU A 86 -19.15 -20.49 31.78
C GLU A 86 -18.49 -20.76 30.42
N SER A 87 -19.15 -21.51 29.55
CA SER A 87 -18.68 -21.79 28.18
C SER A 87 -18.54 -20.49 27.37
N LEU A 88 -19.52 -19.60 27.45
CA LEU A 88 -19.45 -18.28 26.83
C LEU A 88 -18.30 -17.44 27.40
N LYS A 89 -18.12 -17.44 28.72
CA LYS A 89 -17.02 -16.71 29.38
C LYS A 89 -15.65 -17.21 28.93
N LEU A 90 -15.47 -18.53 28.81
CA LEU A 90 -14.24 -19.09 28.24
C LEU A 90 -14.03 -18.61 26.82
N LYS A 91 -15.10 -18.62 26.01
CA LYS A 91 -15.04 -18.16 24.62
C LYS A 91 -14.67 -16.70 24.49
N MET A 92 -15.23 -15.84 25.33
CA MET A 92 -14.89 -14.42 25.38
C MET A 92 -13.40 -14.21 25.67
N LYS A 93 -12.81 -14.99 26.58
CA LYS A 93 -11.37 -14.92 26.88
C LYS A 93 -10.50 -15.38 25.72
N GLU A 94 -10.93 -16.37 24.94
CA GLU A 94 -10.21 -16.79 23.72
C GLU A 94 -10.18 -15.67 22.68
N TYR A 95 -11.32 -15.03 22.43
CA TYR A 95 -11.40 -13.91 21.50
C TYR A 95 -10.62 -12.69 21.99
N GLU A 96 -10.67 -12.38 23.29
CA GLU A 96 -9.86 -11.33 23.89
C GLU A 96 -8.37 -11.57 23.66
N ARG A 97 -7.89 -12.81 23.89
CA ARG A 97 -6.50 -13.19 23.63
C ARG A 97 -6.15 -13.08 22.14
N PHE A 98 -7.02 -13.57 21.26
CA PHE A 98 -6.85 -13.43 19.81
C PHE A 98 -6.72 -11.98 19.37
N PHE A 99 -7.61 -11.09 19.83
CA PHE A 99 -7.57 -9.68 19.45
C PHE A 99 -6.30 -9.00 19.97
N ASN A 100 -5.82 -9.34 21.16
CA ASN A 100 -4.55 -8.83 21.68
C ASN A 100 -3.34 -9.28 20.82
N ASP A 101 -3.28 -10.55 20.45
CA ASP A 101 -2.23 -11.10 19.59
C ASP A 101 -2.30 -10.51 18.19
N PHE A 102 -3.51 -10.36 17.64
CA PHE A 102 -3.75 -9.72 16.35
C PHE A 102 -3.30 -8.27 16.36
N ASN A 103 -3.64 -7.50 17.39
CA ASN A 103 -3.29 -6.09 17.48
C ASN A 103 -1.77 -5.90 17.62
N THR A 104 -1.11 -6.79 18.37
CA THR A 104 0.36 -6.83 18.48
C THR A 104 1.00 -7.15 17.12
N SER A 105 0.47 -8.14 16.40
CA SER A 105 0.89 -8.45 15.03
C SER A 105 0.70 -7.27 14.08
N MET A 106 -0.45 -6.58 14.14
CA MET A 106 -0.75 -5.42 13.31
C MET A 106 0.24 -4.29 13.54
N HIS A 107 0.57 -3.96 14.80
CA HIS A 107 1.59 -2.95 15.11
C HIS A 107 2.98 -3.36 14.64
N ALA A 108 3.37 -4.63 14.79
CA ALA A 108 4.64 -5.12 14.27
C ALA A 108 4.72 -5.02 12.74
N ASN A 109 3.63 -5.39 12.05
CA ASN A 109 3.53 -5.30 10.60
C ASN A 109 3.57 -3.84 10.13
N GLU A 110 2.86 -2.93 10.80
CA GLU A 110 2.89 -1.49 10.51
C GLU A 110 4.32 -0.92 10.65
N GLN A 111 5.04 -1.32 11.69
CA GLN A 111 6.43 -0.93 11.89
C GLN A 111 7.36 -1.53 10.82
N GLU A 112 7.18 -2.80 10.45
CA GLU A 112 7.94 -3.48 9.39
C GLU A 112 7.76 -2.76 8.05
N VAL A 113 6.52 -2.44 7.69
CA VAL A 113 6.18 -1.70 6.47
C VAL A 113 6.79 -0.29 6.50
N THR A 114 6.64 0.42 7.62
CA THR A 114 7.19 1.78 7.78
C THR A 114 8.72 1.78 7.66
N ASN A 115 9.40 0.83 8.31
CA ASN A 115 10.85 0.70 8.23
C ASN A 115 11.32 0.37 6.81
N THR A 116 10.63 -0.55 6.14
CA THR A 116 10.95 -0.94 4.76
C THR A 116 10.76 0.24 3.81
N LEU A 117 9.67 1.00 3.96
CA LEU A 117 9.40 2.17 3.14
C LEU A 117 10.42 3.30 3.36
N ASN A 118 10.81 3.54 4.62
CA ASN A 118 11.84 4.51 4.97
C ASN A 118 13.22 4.10 4.41
N ALA A 119 13.60 2.83 4.54
CA ALA A 119 14.84 2.31 3.96
C ALA A 119 14.86 2.45 2.42
N ASN A 120 13.74 2.12 1.76
CA ASN A 120 13.60 2.32 0.32
C ASN A 120 13.70 3.79 -0.08
N THR A 121 13.11 4.70 0.71
CA THR A 121 13.18 6.14 0.47
C THR A 121 14.62 6.65 0.50
N GLU A 122 15.41 6.26 1.52
CA GLU A 122 16.82 6.66 1.62
C GLU A 122 17.69 6.00 0.53
N ASN A 123 17.42 4.74 0.17
CA ASN A 123 18.12 4.06 -0.93
C ASN A 123 17.89 4.75 -2.28
N ILE A 124 16.64 5.07 -2.61
CA ILE A 124 16.28 5.79 -3.85
C ILE A 124 16.96 7.15 -3.90
N LYS A 125 16.94 7.89 -2.79
CA LYS A 125 17.59 9.20 -2.67
C LYS A 125 19.11 9.11 -2.89
N SER A 126 19.76 8.07 -2.36
CA SER A 126 21.19 7.81 -2.55
C SER A 126 21.52 7.50 -4.01
N GLU A 127 20.76 6.62 -4.66
CA GLU A 127 20.97 6.27 -6.07
C GLU A 127 20.71 7.45 -7.01
N ILE A 128 19.70 8.28 -6.76
CA ILE A 128 19.48 9.53 -7.50
C ILE A 128 20.71 10.43 -7.41
N LYS A 129 21.23 10.66 -6.20
CA LYS A 129 22.42 11.50 -5.99
C LYS A 129 23.66 10.95 -6.70
N LYS A 130 23.80 9.62 -6.75
CA LYS A 130 24.89 8.96 -7.47
C LYS A 130 24.76 9.17 -8.99
N LEU A 131 23.56 9.01 -9.54
CA LEU A 131 23.28 9.27 -10.95
C LEU A 131 23.50 10.75 -11.32
N GLU A 132 23.08 11.68 -10.46
CA GLU A 132 23.34 13.12 -10.64
C GLU A 132 24.85 13.40 -10.72
N ASN A 133 25.65 12.83 -9.81
CA ASN A 133 27.10 12.99 -9.82
C ASN A 133 27.74 12.40 -11.10
N GLN A 134 27.27 11.24 -11.57
CA GLN A 134 27.76 10.63 -12.80
C GLN A 134 27.46 11.49 -14.02
N LEU A 135 26.24 12.02 -14.12
CA LEU A 135 25.82 12.89 -15.23
C LEU A 135 26.61 14.21 -15.24
N ILE A 136 26.89 14.79 -14.06
CA ILE A 136 27.76 15.96 -13.96
C ILE A 136 29.17 15.65 -14.46
N GLU A 137 29.75 14.50 -14.09
CA GLU A 137 31.09 14.13 -14.51
C GLU A 137 31.17 13.86 -16.02
N GLU A 138 30.21 13.13 -16.59
CA GLU A 138 30.12 12.92 -18.04
C GLU A 138 29.98 14.25 -18.80
N ALA A 139 29.14 15.16 -18.32
CA ALA A 139 29.00 16.49 -18.93
C ALA A 139 30.31 17.29 -18.87
N ARG A 140 31.08 17.19 -17.77
CA ARG A 140 32.39 17.85 -17.63
C ARG A 140 33.45 17.26 -18.56
N MET A 141 33.49 15.93 -18.70
CA MET A 141 34.37 15.25 -19.64
C MET A 141 34.03 15.64 -21.08
N LEU A 142 32.73 15.65 -21.44
CA LEU A 142 32.27 16.07 -22.76
C LEU A 142 32.66 17.52 -23.04
N LEU A 143 32.39 18.45 -22.11
CA LEU A 143 32.76 19.85 -22.25
C LEU A 143 34.27 20.03 -22.45
N THR A 144 35.07 19.31 -21.67
CA THR A 144 36.54 19.34 -21.79
C THR A 144 36.99 18.81 -23.14
N SER A 145 36.42 17.70 -23.61
CA SER A 145 36.74 17.11 -24.92
C SER A 145 36.39 18.07 -26.05
N TYR A 146 35.24 18.75 -25.97
CA TYR A 146 34.79 19.71 -26.97
C TYR A 146 35.69 20.96 -26.99
N GLN A 147 36.12 21.43 -25.81
CA GLN A 147 37.06 22.54 -25.70
C GLN A 147 38.43 22.21 -26.33
N ILE A 148 38.93 20.99 -26.12
CA ILE A 148 40.17 20.51 -26.75
C ILE A 148 40.01 20.46 -28.27
N PHE A 149 38.92 19.86 -28.76
CA PHE A 149 38.62 19.78 -30.18
C PHE A 149 38.57 21.16 -30.85
N LEU A 150 37.88 22.13 -30.25
CA LEU A 150 37.80 23.49 -30.78
C LEU A 150 39.15 24.20 -30.79
N ASN A 151 39.97 24.03 -29.75
CA ASN A 151 41.30 24.60 -29.71
C ASN A 151 42.20 24.01 -30.81
N GLN A 152 42.17 22.70 -31.00
CA GLN A 152 42.92 22.03 -32.07
C GLN A 152 42.48 22.50 -33.46
N ALA A 153 41.16 22.62 -33.70
CA ALA A 153 40.62 23.11 -34.96
C ALA A 153 41.06 24.56 -35.23
N ARG A 154 41.01 25.42 -34.22
CA ARG A 154 41.48 26.82 -34.32
C ARG A 154 42.97 26.88 -34.63
N ASP A 155 43.79 26.12 -33.91
CA ASP A 155 45.25 26.15 -34.06
C ASP A 155 45.66 25.61 -35.44
N ASN A 156 44.99 24.57 -35.95
CA ASN A 156 45.18 24.07 -37.32
C ASN A 156 44.79 25.13 -38.37
N ALA A 157 43.62 25.76 -38.24
CA ALA A 157 43.20 26.82 -39.14
C ALA A 157 44.20 28.00 -39.15
N ASN A 158 44.71 28.39 -37.99
CA ASN A 158 45.73 29.44 -37.88
C ASN A 158 47.05 29.03 -38.56
N HIS A 159 47.46 27.77 -38.44
CA HIS A 159 48.65 27.25 -39.12
C HIS A 159 48.48 27.33 -40.65
N GLN A 160 47.36 26.82 -41.18
CA GLN A 160 47.05 26.87 -42.61
C GLN A 160 46.97 28.31 -43.14
N ILE A 161 46.33 29.22 -42.40
CA ILE A 161 46.27 30.65 -42.77
C ILE A 161 47.67 31.25 -42.83
N THR A 162 48.53 30.94 -41.85
CA THR A 162 49.90 31.48 -41.78
C THR A 162 50.75 30.94 -42.93
N GLU A 163 50.64 29.65 -43.24
CA GLU A 163 51.33 29.01 -44.36
C GLU A 163 50.88 29.61 -45.70
N ASN A 164 49.57 29.66 -45.97
CA ASN A 164 49.01 30.23 -47.19
C ASN A 164 49.37 31.71 -47.37
N LYS A 165 49.37 32.48 -46.27
CA LYS A 165 49.79 33.90 -46.30
C LYS A 165 51.27 34.01 -46.67
N THR A 166 52.12 33.18 -46.11
CA THR A 166 53.56 33.17 -46.41
C THR A 166 53.81 32.83 -47.88
N GLN A 167 53.21 31.73 -48.37
CA GLN A 167 53.31 31.33 -49.78
C GLN A 167 52.78 32.42 -50.73
N SER A 168 51.66 33.07 -50.38
CA SER A 168 51.10 34.17 -51.18
C SER A 168 52.03 35.39 -51.24
N LEU A 169 52.66 35.75 -50.13
CA LEU A 169 53.62 36.87 -50.07
C LEU A 169 54.89 36.56 -50.88
N GLU A 170 55.38 35.33 -50.82
CA GLU A 170 56.51 34.87 -51.64
C GLU A 170 56.16 34.92 -53.14
N ALA A 171 54.99 34.41 -53.52
CA ALA A 171 54.52 34.45 -54.91
C ALA A 171 54.37 35.89 -55.44
N ILE A 172 53.80 36.80 -54.64
CA ILE A 172 53.70 38.23 -54.99
C ILE A 172 55.09 38.86 -55.15
N THR A 173 56.03 38.50 -54.27
CA THR A 173 57.42 39.01 -54.34
C THR A 173 58.12 38.54 -55.61
N GLN A 174 57.96 37.26 -55.98
CA GLN A 174 58.48 36.70 -57.23
C GLN A 174 57.87 37.39 -58.46
N ALA A 175 56.54 37.55 -58.48
CA ALA A 175 55.84 38.23 -59.57
C ALA A 175 56.32 39.69 -59.72
N LYS A 176 56.48 40.42 -58.61
CA LYS A 176 57.00 41.79 -58.60
C LYS A 176 58.44 41.86 -59.13
N ASN A 177 59.31 40.94 -58.74
CA ASN A 177 60.69 40.90 -59.24
C ASN A 177 60.74 40.61 -60.74
N ASN A 178 59.94 39.66 -61.23
CA ASN A 178 59.82 39.36 -62.66
C ASN A 178 59.34 40.59 -63.45
N ALA A 179 58.27 41.25 -63.00
CA ALA A 179 57.76 42.46 -63.61
C ALA A 179 58.82 43.59 -63.63
N ASN A 180 59.56 43.78 -62.53
CA ASN A 180 60.64 44.78 -62.48
C ASN A 180 61.78 44.47 -63.46
N ASN A 181 62.16 43.19 -63.60
CA ASN A 181 63.18 42.76 -64.55
C ASN A 181 62.74 42.99 -66.00
N GLU A 182 61.48 42.66 -66.33
CA GLU A 182 60.89 42.94 -67.64
C GLU A 182 60.83 44.44 -67.93
N ILE A 183 60.37 45.26 -66.97
CA ILE A 183 60.34 46.72 -67.10
C ILE A 183 61.75 47.28 -67.33
N SER A 184 62.75 46.83 -66.58
CA SER A 184 64.14 47.29 -66.72
C SER A 184 64.73 46.92 -68.10
N THR A 185 64.44 45.69 -68.57
CA THR A 185 64.85 45.20 -69.89
C THR A 185 64.22 46.03 -71.00
N ASN A 186 62.89 46.22 -70.95
CA ASN A 186 62.14 47.02 -71.92
C ASN A 186 62.59 48.49 -71.94
N LYS A 187 62.85 49.07 -70.76
CA LYS A 187 63.39 50.44 -70.64
C LYS A 187 64.75 50.57 -71.30
N THR A 188 65.65 49.62 -71.04
CA THR A 188 67.00 49.59 -71.64
C THR A 188 66.91 49.47 -73.16
N GLN A 189 66.08 48.56 -73.67
CA GLN A 189 65.83 48.38 -75.10
C GLN A 189 65.26 49.66 -75.74
N ALA A 190 64.29 50.31 -75.11
CA ALA A 190 63.70 51.56 -75.60
C ALA A 190 64.74 52.69 -75.68
N ILE A 191 65.58 52.86 -74.65
CA ILE A 191 66.65 53.87 -74.63
C ILE A 191 67.66 53.61 -75.76
N ASN A 192 68.09 52.35 -75.95
CA ASN A 192 69.00 51.98 -77.03
C ASN A 192 68.39 52.29 -78.41
N ASN A 193 67.12 51.94 -78.63
CA ASN A 193 66.41 52.24 -79.87
C ASN A 193 66.35 53.75 -80.15
N ILE A 194 66.06 54.58 -79.14
CA ILE A 194 66.04 56.05 -79.27
C ILE A 194 67.43 56.60 -79.62
N ASN A 195 68.48 56.12 -78.95
CA ASN A 195 69.85 56.57 -79.20
C ASN A 195 70.31 56.23 -80.63
N GLU A 196 70.01 55.02 -81.11
CA GLU A 196 70.32 54.62 -82.49
C GLU A 196 69.52 55.43 -83.51
N ALA A 197 68.24 55.70 -83.26
CA ALA A 197 67.44 56.60 -84.10
C ALA A 197 68.03 58.02 -84.16
N LYS A 198 68.47 58.56 -83.01
CA LYS A 198 69.11 59.88 -82.91
C LYS A 198 70.44 59.95 -83.68
N LYS A 199 71.29 58.91 -83.60
CA LYS A 199 72.52 58.85 -84.40
C LYS A 199 72.22 58.88 -85.90
N ARG A 200 71.23 58.08 -86.34
CA ARG A 200 70.79 58.03 -87.74
C ARG A 200 70.23 59.35 -88.25
N SER A 201 69.61 60.17 -87.40
CA SER A 201 69.14 61.51 -87.80
C SER A 201 70.29 62.51 -87.91
N LEU A 202 71.29 62.43 -87.02
CA LEU A 202 72.44 63.33 -87.02
C LEU A 202 73.43 63.06 -88.15
N SER A 203 73.57 61.80 -88.61
CA SER A 203 74.45 61.45 -89.72
C SER A 203 73.91 61.81 -91.11
N LYS A 204 72.69 62.36 -91.19
CA LYS A 204 72.03 62.77 -92.45
C LYS A 204 72.08 64.29 -92.68
N HIS A 205 72.78 65.02 -91.83
CA HIS A 205 73.11 66.44 -91.98
C HIS A 205 74.63 66.59 -91.97
#